data_AF-A0A9P6U0Q4-F1
#
_entry.id   AF-A0A9P6U0Q4-F1
#
_cell.length_a   1.000
_cell.length_b   1.000
_cell.length_c   1.000
_cell.angle_alpha   90.00
_cell.angle_beta   90.00
_cell.angle_gamma   90.00
#
_symmetry.space_group_name_H-M   'P 1'
#
loop_
_entity.id
_entity.type
_entity.pdbx_description
1 polymer ?
#
loop_
_entity_poly.entity_id
_entity_poly.type
_entity_poly.pdbx_seq_one_letter_code
_entity_poly.pdbx_strand_id
1 'polypeptide(L)' 'MNSNTNKSGGKSNNNNNQSSSGQATSMSQKDASRIQSAADRNPSSASAETGFKQRAQSAGDRNQQN' A
#
# COMPACT_ATOMS: atom_id res chain seq x y z
N MET A 1 12.82 3.99 -42.75
CA MET A 1 11.80 3.68 -41.73
C MET A 1 12.50 3.00 -40.58
N ASN A 2 12.89 3.74 -39.52
CA ASN A 2 13.54 3.15 -38.34
C ASN A 2 12.76 3.59 -37.10
N SER A 3 12.00 2.66 -36.52
CA SER A 3 11.28 2.88 -35.27
C SER A 3 12.09 2.27 -34.12
N ASN A 4 12.96 3.08 -33.50
CA ASN A 4 13.59 2.77 -32.22
C ASN A 4 12.66 3.23 -31.09
N THR A 5 11.66 2.43 -30.74
CA THR A 5 10.80 2.69 -29.58
C THR A 5 11.38 2.05 -28.32
N ASN A 6 12.41 2.69 -27.76
CA ASN A 6 12.76 2.49 -26.35
C ASN A 6 11.75 3.25 -25.49
N LYS A 7 10.56 2.65 -25.29
CA LYS A 7 9.56 3.18 -24.38
C LYS A 7 9.95 2.82 -22.94
N SER A 8 10.68 3.75 -22.35
CA SER A 8 10.92 3.90 -20.92
C SER A 8 9.64 3.73 -20.09
N GLY A 9 9.78 3.17 -18.89
CA GLY A 9 8.95 3.58 -17.76
C GLY A 9 8.12 2.49 -17.12
N GLY A 10 8.77 1.47 -16.58
CA GLY A 10 8.14 0.53 -15.65
C GLY A 10 9.14 0.09 -14.61
N LYS A 11 9.61 1.03 -13.76
CA LYS A 11 10.31 0.68 -12.52
C LYS A 11 9.32 -0.05 -11.61
N SER A 12 9.12 -1.34 -11.86
CA SER A 12 8.49 -2.24 -10.90
C SER A 12 9.52 -2.50 -9.81
N ASN A 13 9.68 -1.53 -8.90
CA ASN A 13 10.34 -1.73 -7.63
C ASN A 13 9.38 -2.56 -6.77
N ASN A 14 9.29 -3.85 -7.08
CA ASN A 14 8.63 -4.82 -6.23
C ASN A 14 9.55 -5.12 -5.05
N ASN A 15 9.76 -4.08 -4.22
CA ASN A 15 10.39 -4.20 -2.91
C ASN A 15 9.36 -4.86 -1.98
N ASN A 16 9.13 -6.15 -2.23
CA ASN A 16 8.68 -7.09 -1.22
C ASN A 16 9.82 -7.26 -0.21
N ASN A 17 10.11 -6.17 0.50
CA ASN A 17 10.84 -6.20 1.74
C ASN A 17 9.87 -6.74 2.79
N GLN A 18 9.54 -8.03 2.65
CA GLN A 18 8.99 -8.88 3.69
C GLN A 18 10.14 -9.15 4.67
N SER A 19 10.59 -8.08 5.35
CA SER A 19 11.51 -8.22 6.47
C SER A 19 10.71 -8.23 7.76
N SER A 20 11.03 -9.23 8.56
CA SER A 20 10.74 -9.37 9.99
C SER A 20 9.44 -10.08 10.35
N SER A 21 9.53 -11.41 10.36
CA SER A 21 9.27 -12.24 11.54
C SER A 21 8.59 -11.54 12.74
N GLY A 22 7.36 -11.97 13.08
CA GLY A 22 6.92 -11.97 14.49
C GLY A 22 5.53 -11.47 14.85
N GLN A 23 4.73 -10.86 13.96
CA GLN A 23 3.45 -10.30 14.40
C GLN A 23 2.31 -10.54 13.41
N ALA A 24 1.76 -11.76 13.45
CA ALA A 24 0.40 -11.97 12.96
C ALA A 24 -0.55 -11.11 13.83
N THR A 25 -1.50 -10.42 13.20
CA THR A 25 -2.65 -9.65 13.75
C THR A 25 -2.56 -8.12 13.91
N SER A 26 -1.39 -7.50 13.96
CA SER A 26 -1.30 -6.04 14.19
C SER A 26 -1.07 -5.24 12.90
N MET A 27 -1.97 -4.30 12.59
CA MET A 27 -1.85 -3.39 11.45
C MET A 27 -0.64 -2.46 11.60
N SER A 28 0.33 -2.53 10.68
CA SER A 28 1.46 -1.60 10.65
C SER A 28 1.09 -0.28 9.94
N GLN A 29 1.75 0.84 10.32
CA GLN A 29 1.70 2.10 9.58
C GLN A 29 2.00 1.95 8.09
N LYS A 30 2.97 1.08 7.76
CA LYS A 30 3.36 0.85 6.37
C LYS A 30 2.21 0.19 5.58
N ASP A 31 1.49 -0.73 6.21
CA ASP A 31 0.34 -1.39 5.60
C ASP A 31 -0.87 -0.46 5.50
N ALA A 32 -1.12 0.33 6.54
CA ALA A 32 -2.11 1.40 6.50
C ALA A 32 -1.86 2.37 5.33
N SER A 33 -0.62 2.82 5.17
CA SER A 33 -0.22 3.70 4.06
C SER A 33 -0.41 3.05 2.68
N ARG A 34 -0.14 1.74 2.56
CA ARG A 34 -0.41 0.99 1.32
C ARG A 34 -1.90 0.91 1.01
N ILE A 35 -2.73 0.63 2.02
CA ILE A 35 -4.19 0.57 1.90
C ILE A 35 -4.74 1.93 1.47
N GLN A 36 -4.26 3.03 2.06
CA GLN A 36 -4.64 4.38 1.64
C GLN A 36 -4.27 4.63 0.18
N SER A 37 -3.02 4.38 -0.19
CA SER A 37 -2.58 4.59 -1.56
C SER A 37 -3.37 3.74 -2.56
N ALA A 38 -3.78 2.53 -2.20
CA ALA A 38 -4.63 1.68 -3.02
C ALA A 38 -6.06 2.23 -3.14
N ALA A 39 -6.66 2.67 -2.03
CA ALA A 39 -8.00 3.25 -2.00
C ALA A 39 -8.07 4.57 -2.77
N ASP A 40 -7.04 5.41 -2.68
CA ASP A 40 -6.99 6.69 -3.39
C ASP A 40 -6.72 6.50 -4.90
N ARG A 41 -5.98 5.45 -5.30
CA ARG A 41 -5.79 5.07 -6.71
C ARG A 41 -7.05 4.47 -7.33
N ASN A 42 -7.83 3.71 -6.54
CA ASN A 42 -9.07 3.10 -6.98
C ASN A 42 -10.22 3.45 -6.02
N PRO A 43 -10.90 4.59 -6.24
CA PRO A 43 -11.97 5.05 -5.37
C PRO A 43 -13.23 4.16 -5.42
N SER A 44 -13.40 3.31 -6.44
CA SER A 44 -14.49 2.33 -6.52
C SER A 44 -14.10 0.95 -5.98
N SER A 45 -12.98 0.86 -5.25
CA SER A 45 -12.61 -0.37 -4.55
C SER A 45 -13.41 -0.49 -3.24
N ALA A 46 -13.71 -1.72 -2.83
CA ALA A 46 -14.40 -1.99 -1.57
C ALA A 46 -13.71 -1.32 -0.36
N SER A 47 -12.37 -1.21 -0.36
CA SER A 47 -11.63 -0.54 0.71
C SER A 47 -11.83 0.98 0.76
N ALA A 48 -12.07 1.62 -0.39
CA ALA A 48 -12.42 3.03 -0.48
C ALA A 48 -13.88 3.27 -0.11
N GLU A 49 -14.80 2.42 -0.59
CA GLU A 49 -16.24 2.54 -0.36
C GLU A 49 -16.63 2.31 1.10
N THR A 50 -16.01 1.33 1.75
CA THR A 50 -16.35 0.94 3.14
C THR A 50 -15.69 1.82 4.21
N GLY A 51 -14.84 2.78 3.83
CA GLY A 51 -14.06 3.57 4.78
C GLY A 51 -12.98 2.76 5.52
N PHE A 52 -12.55 1.64 4.94
CA PHE A 52 -11.50 0.79 5.53
C PHE A 52 -10.17 1.54 5.68
N LYS A 53 -9.88 2.52 4.81
CA LYS A 53 -8.65 3.32 4.88
C LYS A 53 -8.49 4.06 6.21
N GLN A 54 -9.54 4.68 6.73
CA GLN A 54 -9.50 5.40 8.02
C GLN A 54 -9.27 4.42 9.18
N ARG A 55 -9.88 3.23 9.11
CA ARG A 55 -9.69 2.17 10.12
C ARG A 55 -8.26 1.64 10.10
N ALA A 56 -7.70 1.42 8.91
CA ALA A 56 -6.33 0.94 8.75
C ALA A 56 -5.32 1.97 9.30
N GLN A 57 -5.49 3.26 9.00
CA GLN A 57 -4.68 4.33 9.57
C GLN A 57 -4.73 4.34 11.09
N SER A 58 -5.93 4.39 11.67
CA SER A 58 -6.09 4.45 13.12
C SER A 58 -5.49 3.22 13.83
N ALA A 59 -5.60 2.03 13.23
CA ALA A 59 -4.97 0.83 13.75
C ALA A 59 -3.44 0.89 13.67
N GLY A 60 -2.90 1.41 12.56
CA GLY A 60 -1.47 1.70 12.43
C GLY A 60 -0.97 2.69 13.48
N ASP A 61 -1.72 3.77 13.74
CA ASP A 61 -1.37 4.79 14.73
C ASP A 61 -1.30 4.20 16.13
N ARG A 62 -2.31 3.42 16.52
CA ARG A 62 -2.38 2.74 17.81
C ARG A 62 -1.24 1.74 18.01
N ASN A 63 -0.82 1.06 16.95
CA ASN A 63 0.26 0.08 17.03
C ASN A 63 1.66 0.69 17.05
N GLN A 64 1.81 1.99 16.78
CA GLN A 64 3.09 2.72 16.99
C GLN A 64 3.20 3.32 18.39
N GLN A 65 2.09 3.45 19.10
CA GLN A 65 2.03 4.00 20.45
C GLN A 65 2.20 2.93 21.55
N ASN A 66 2.33 1.66 21.16
CA ASN A 66 2.67 0.52 22.03
C ASN A 66 4.12 0.10 21.80
#